data_AF-A0A941ULU7-F1
#
_entry.id   AF-A0A941ULU7-F1
#
_cell.length_a   1.000
_cell.length_b   1.000
_cell.length_c   1.000
_cell.angle_alpha   90.00
_cell.angle_beta   90.00
_cell.angle_gamma   90.00
#
_symmetry.space_group_name_H-M   'P 1'
#
loop_
_entity.id
_entity.type
_entity.pdbx_description
1 polymer ?
#
loop_
_entity_poly.entity_id
_entity_poly.type
_entity_poly.pdbx_seq_one_letter_code
_entity_poly.pdbx_strand_id
1 'polypeptide(L)' 'PFEGSSQHIIQVNQGVESPSASRVTVLRDGLLDDSVRSERWEVALQRTAAGAWSIREVERAWRCRRGGQTDRFVATRCP' A
#
# COMPACT_ATOMS: atom_id res chain seq x y z
N PRO A 1 -2.45 -12.57 11.02
CA PRO A 1 -3.08 -11.39 11.64
C PRO A 1 -2.22 -10.16 11.38
N PHE A 2 -2.82 -8.96 11.30
CA PHE A 2 -2.03 -7.73 11.23
C PHE A 2 -1.48 -7.41 12.63
N GLU A 3 -0.17 -7.20 12.74
CA GLU A 3 0.54 -6.93 14.00
C GLU A 3 1.06 -5.49 14.01
N GLY A 4 0.13 -4.54 14.12
CA GLY A 4 0.43 -3.13 14.29
C GLY A 4 -0.75 -2.37 14.91
N SER A 5 -0.61 -1.07 15.12
CA SER A 5 -1.61 -0.27 15.82
C SER A 5 -2.81 0.10 14.96
N SER A 6 -2.62 0.33 13.65
CA SER A 6 -3.71 0.73 12.76
C SER A 6 -3.49 0.31 11.31
N GLN A 7 -4.60 0.10 10.60
CA GLN A 7 -4.62 -0.15 9.17
C GLN A 7 -5.69 0.71 8.50
N HIS A 8 -5.29 1.44 7.48
CA HIS A 8 -6.18 2.22 6.61
C HIS A 8 -6.13 1.63 5.21
N ILE A 9 -7.30 1.37 4.63
CA ILE A 9 -7.44 0.88 3.26
C ILE A 9 -8.26 1.92 2.51
N ILE A 10 -7.65 2.53 1.50
CA ILE A 10 -8.27 3.57 0.68
C ILE A 10 -8.35 3.02 -0.74
N GLN A 11 -9.54 3.05 -1.32
CA GLN A 11 -9.76 2.65 -2.71
C GLN A 11 -10.24 3.86 -3.50
N VAL A 12 -9.62 4.08 -4.66
CA VAL A 12 -10.02 5.12 -5.62
C VAL A 12 -10.30 4.44 -6.95
N ASN A 13 -11.54 4.52 -7.41
CA ASN A 13 -11.99 3.95 -8.68
C ASN A 13 -11.94 4.99 -9.80
N GLN A 14 -11.48 4.59 -10.99
CA GLN A 14 -11.56 5.43 -12.18
C GLN A 14 -12.91 5.22 -12.86
N GLY A 15 -13.87 6.09 -12.56
CA GLY A 15 -15.26 6.00 -13.01
C GLY A 15 -16.20 5.56 -11.88
N VAL A 16 -17.45 6.01 -11.95
CA VAL A 16 -18.44 5.84 -10.88
C VAL A 16 -19.27 4.57 -11.06
N GLU A 17 -19.75 4.30 -12.28
CA GLU A 17 -20.71 3.21 -12.53
C GLU A 17 -20.08 1.93 -13.10
N SER A 18 -19.01 2.07 -13.90
CA SER A 18 -18.28 0.94 -14.47
C SER A 18 -16.79 1.23 -14.49
N PRO A 19 -16.12 1.15 -13.33
CA PRO A 19 -14.70 1.48 -13.26
C PRO A 19 -13.86 0.49 -14.06
N SER A 20 -12.98 1.02 -14.90
CA SER A 20 -12.03 0.25 -15.71
C SER A 20 -10.68 0.06 -15.01
N ALA A 21 -10.39 0.91 -14.03
CA ALA A 21 -9.20 0.86 -13.20
C ALA A 21 -9.54 1.23 -11.75
N SER A 22 -8.72 0.76 -10.82
CA SER A 22 -8.81 1.12 -9.40
C SER A 22 -7.42 1.18 -8.80
N ARG A 23 -7.22 2.06 -7.82
CA ARG A 23 -6.02 2.09 -7.00
C ARG A 23 -6.39 1.85 -5.55
N VAL A 24 -5.76 0.85 -4.94
CA VAL A 24 -5.93 0.52 -3.53
C VAL A 24 -4.63 0.86 -2.80
N THR A 25 -4.73 1.78 -1.84
CA THR A 25 -3.63 2.12 -0.94
C THR A 25 -3.89 1.48 0.42
N VAL A 26 -2.96 0.64 0.87
CA VAL A 26 -2.98 0.06 2.21
C VAL A 26 -1.88 0.71 3.04
N LEU A 27 -2.27 1.47 4.06
CA LEU A 27 -1.34 2.07 5.02
C LEU A 27 -1.47 1.32 6.35
N ARG A 28 -0.37 0.71 6.78
CA ARG A 28 -0.24 0.05 8.07
C ARG A 28 0.73 0.83 8.94
N ASP A 29 0.33 1.18 10.15
CA ASP A 29 1.15 1.97 11.07
C ASP A 29 1.28 1.31 12.45
N GLY A 30 2.33 1.70 13.16
CA GLY A 30 2.66 1.19 14.49
C GLY A 30 2.99 -0.30 14.48
N LEU A 31 3.70 -0.77 13.45
CA LEU A 31 4.16 -2.15 13.34
C LEU A 31 5.07 -2.52 14.51
N LEU A 32 4.98 -3.75 15.02
CA LEU A 32 5.82 -4.21 16.15
C LEU A 32 7.29 -4.49 15.76
N ASP A 33 7.59 -4.50 14.47
CA ASP A 33 8.94 -4.64 13.93
C ASP A 33 9.87 -3.52 14.46
N ASP A 34 11.10 -3.89 14.81
CA ASP A 34 12.09 -3.00 15.43
C ASP A 34 12.78 -2.06 14.43
N SER A 35 12.63 -2.34 13.14
CA SER A 35 13.26 -1.66 12.01
C SER A 35 12.24 -0.82 11.24
N VAL A 36 11.00 -1.31 11.13
CA VAL A 36 9.90 -0.71 10.35
C VAL A 36 8.85 -0.11 11.29
N ARG A 37 8.56 1.17 11.10
CA ARG A 37 7.49 1.88 11.81
C ARG A 37 6.14 1.67 11.12
N SER A 38 6.16 1.80 9.80
CA SER A 38 4.97 1.80 8.95
C SER A 38 5.27 1.21 7.58
N GLU A 39 4.23 0.73 6.95
CA GLU A 39 4.28 0.15 5.61
C GLU A 39 3.14 0.71 4.76
N ARG A 40 3.45 1.01 3.50
CA ARG A 40 2.48 1.43 2.50
C ARG A 40 2.54 0.51 1.30
N TRP A 41 1.37 0.04 0.88
CA TRP A 41 1.17 -0.66 -0.38
C TRP A 41 0.33 0.22 -1.30
N GLU A 42 0.71 0.28 -2.57
CA GLU A 42 -0.09 0.88 -3.62
C GLU A 42 -0.31 -0.18 -4.69
N VAL A 43 -1.57 -0.60 -4.84
CA VAL A 43 -1.96 -1.67 -5.76
C VAL A 43 -2.80 -1.06 -6.87
N ALA A 44 -2.29 -1.14 -8.10
CA ALA A 44 -3.04 -0.76 -9.29
C ALA A 44 -3.80 -1.98 -9.81
N LEU A 45 -5.11 -1.84 -9.95
CA LEU A 45 -6.02 -2.83 -10.50
C LEU A 45 -6.54 -2.34 -11.85
N GLN A 46 -6.66 -3.28 -12.80
CA GLN A 46 -7.28 -3.04 -14.10
C GLN A 46 -8.34 -4.10 -14.35
N ARG A 47 -9.49 -3.65 -14.86
CA ARG A 47 -10.57 -4.54 -15.29
C ARG A 47 -10.24 -5.07 -16.69
N THR A 48 -10.26 -6.39 -16.81
CA THR A 48 -10.04 -7.11 -18.06
C THR A 48 -11.27 -7.03 -18.96
N ALA A 49 -11.12 -7.35 -20.24
CA ALA A 49 -12.23 -7.41 -21.20
C ALA A 49 -13.31 -8.44 -20.78
N ALA A 50 -12.93 -9.50 -20.06
CA ALA A 50 -13.86 -10.49 -19.49
C ALA A 50 -14.57 -9.99 -18.21
N GLY A 51 -14.34 -8.75 -17.79
CA GLY A 51 -14.97 -8.13 -16.62
C GLY A 51 -14.31 -8.45 -15.28
N ALA A 52 -13.29 -9.32 -15.25
CA ALA A 52 -12.50 -9.65 -14.05
C ALA A 52 -11.48 -8.56 -13.72
N TRP A 53 -11.14 -8.40 -12.44
CA TRP A 53 -10.07 -7.51 -11.98
C TRP A 53 -8.74 -8.23 -11.97
N SER A 54 -7.70 -7.56 -12.45
CA SER A 54 -6.32 -8.02 -12.45
C SER A 54 -5.42 -7.00 -11.76
N ILE A 55 -4.42 -7.49 -11.03
CA ILE A 55 -3.37 -6.64 -10.46
C ILE A 55 -2.41 -6.29 -11.59
N ARG A 56 -2.30 -5.00 -11.89
CA ARG A 56 -1.36 -4.48 -12.88
C ARG A 56 -0.01 -4.17 -12.25
N GLU A 57 -0.02 -3.62 -11.04
CA GLU A 57 1.18 -3.14 -10.36
C GLU A 57 1.00 -3.21 -8.84
N VAL A 58 2.09 -3.50 -8.14
CA VAL A 58 2.16 -3.47 -6.68
C VAL A 58 3.44 -2.76 -6.30
N GLU A 59 3.30 -1.60 -5.68
CA GLU A 59 4.41 -0.88 -5.06
C GLU A 59 4.34 -1.05 -3.55
N ARG A 60 5.51 -1.20 -2.93
CA ARG A 60 5.67 -1.29 -1.48
C ARG A 60 6.72 -0.31 -1.02
N ALA A 61 6.40 0.41 0.05
CA ALA A 61 7.31 1.35 0.67
C ALA A 61 7.21 1.27 2.20
N TRP A 62 8.29 1.66 2.87
CA TRP A 62 8.42 1.58 4.31
C TRP A 62 8.81 2.92 4.90
N ARG A 63 8.29 3.21 6.09
CA ARG A 63 8.79 4.26 6.97
C ARG A 63 9.57 3.59 8.09
N CYS A 64 10.85 3.90 8.20
CA CYS A 64 11.74 3.19 9.12
C CYS A 64 11.68 3.78 10.54
N ARG A 65 12.06 2.98 11.55
CA ARG A 65 12.25 3.47 12.93
C ARG A 65 13.60 4.12 13.14
N ARG A 66 14.60 3.68 12.38
CA ARG A 66 16.01 4.08 12.49
C ARG A 66 16.62 4.36 11.12
N GLY A 67 17.81 4.97 11.11
CA GLY A 67 18.50 5.39 9.88
C GLY A 67 18.02 6.74 9.33
N GLY A 68 18.31 7.03 8.06
CA GLY A 68 18.02 8.34 7.46
C GLY A 68 16.62 8.51 6.86
N GLN A 69 15.74 7.51 7.01
CA GLN A 69 14.41 7.46 6.35
C GLN A 69 13.28 7.26 7.37
N THR A 70 13.29 8.04 8.45
CA THR A 70 12.34 7.91 9.57
C THR A 70 11.01 8.62 9.33
N ASP A 71 11.01 9.66 8.50
CA ASP A 71 9.87 10.57 8.35
C ASP A 71 9.17 10.48 7.00
N ARG A 72 9.64 9.61 6.10
CA ARG A 72 9.04 9.40 4.77
C ARG A 72 9.01 7.93 4.39
N PHE A 73 8.15 7.60 3.44
CA PHE A 73 8.10 6.29 2.82
C PHE A 73 9.19 6.17 1.74
N VAL A 74 9.94 5.07 1.79
CA VAL A 74 10.97 4.75 0.79
C VAL A 74 10.79 3.31 0.29
N ALA A 75 11.14 3.07 -0.97
CA ALA A 75 11.10 1.73 -1.57
C ALA A 75 12.32 0.86 -1.20
N THR A 76 13.31 1.43 -0.52
CA THR A 76 14.44 0.69 0.03
C THR A 76 14.05 0.09 1.37
N ARG A 77 14.58 -1.11 1.68
CA ARG A 77 14.34 -1.76 2.96
C ARG A 77 14.93 -0.93 4.11
N CYS A 78 14.27 -1.00 5.26
CA CYS A 78 14.81 -0.42 6.48
C CYS A 78 16.07 -1.18 6.93
N PRO A 79 17.07 -0.45 7.48
CA PRO A 79 18.29 -1.04 8.01
C PRO A 79 18.06 -1.75 9.34
#